data_AF-A0A7K6FLU7-F1
#
_entry.id   AF-A0A7K6FLU7-F1
#
_cell.length_a   1.000
_cell.length_b   1.000
_cell.length_c   1.000
_cell.angle_alpha   90.00
_cell.angle_beta   90.00
_cell.angle_gamma   90.00
#
_symmetry.space_group_name_H-M   'P 1'
#
loop_
_entity.id
_entity.type
_entity.pdbx_description
1 polymer ?
#
loop_
_entity_poly.entity_id
_entity_poly.type
_entity_poly.pdbx_seq_one_letter_code
_entity_poly.pdbx_strand_id
1 'polypeptide(L)'
;HVTAVELPSASIFLLPGSGIKLVIGNASLNIDMNWNVRTWMFKDSGRGTVHISKVFVTAIFSTPLDNTSPMSISLTSCRTTSGDIDIKLNGKS
;
A
#
# COMPACT_ATOMS: atom_id res chain seq x y z
N HIS A 1 3.09 -12.56 -3.07
CA HIS A 1 1.74 -12.76 -2.53
C HIS A 1 1.59 -11.92 -1.27
N VAL A 2 0.62 -11.02 -1.22
CA VAL A 2 0.37 -10.22 -0.01
C VAL A 2 -0.25 -11.15 1.04
N THR A 3 0.38 -11.27 2.21
CA THR A 3 -0.06 -12.18 3.27
C THR A 3 -0.82 -11.46 4.37
N ALA A 4 -0.47 -10.21 4.68
CA ALA A 4 -1.20 -9.40 5.65
C ALA A 4 -1.08 -7.91 5.30
N VAL A 5 -2.14 -7.16 5.59
CA VAL A 5 -2.20 -5.70 5.49
C VAL A 5 -2.75 -5.20 6.81
N GLU A 6 -2.04 -4.29 7.48
CA GLU A 6 -2.49 -3.69 8.73
C GLU A 6 -2.62 -2.18 8.57
N LEU A 7 -3.76 -1.64 8.98
CA LEU A 7 -4.11 -0.22 8.86
C LEU A 7 -4.52 0.33 10.23
N PRO A 8 -3.58 0.49 11.18
CA PRO A 8 -3.89 0.82 12.56
C PRO A 8 -4.43 2.24 12.74
N SER A 9 -4.07 3.18 11.86
CA SER A 9 -4.55 4.56 11.91
C SER A 9 -5.15 4.95 10.58
N ALA A 10 -6.48 4.98 10.51
CA ALA A 10 -7.22 5.52 9.38
C ALA A 10 -8.08 6.68 9.87
N SER A 11 -8.06 7.79 9.15
CA SER A 11 -8.80 9.00 9.49
C SER A 11 -9.43 9.59 8.24
N ILE A 12 -10.66 10.07 8.39
CA ILE A 12 -11.43 10.68 7.32
C ILE A 12 -11.67 12.14 7.71
N PHE A 13 -11.37 13.05 6.80
CA PHE A 13 -11.57 14.48 6.95
C PHE A 13 -12.55 14.95 5.87
N LEU A 14 -13.52 15.76 6.26
CA LEU A 14 -14.40 16.43 5.31
C LEU A 14 -13.75 17.75 4.89
N LEU A 15 -13.62 17.97 3.59
CA LEU A 15 -13.12 19.20 2.99
C LEU A 15 -14.33 20.01 2.48
N PRO A 16 -14.73 21.09 3.17
CA PRO A 16 -15.89 21.88 2.79
C PRO A 16 -15.78 22.36 1.34
N GLY A 17 -16.80 22.08 0.52
CA GLY A 17 -16.86 22.49 -0.88
C GLY A 17 -15.92 21.74 -1.85
N SER A 18 -15.11 20.79 -1.38
CA SER A 18 -14.19 20.02 -2.24
C SER A 18 -14.40 18.51 -2.17
N GLY A 19 -14.76 17.95 -1.00
CA GLY A 19 -15.07 16.53 -0.87
C GLY A 19 -14.54 15.89 0.43
N ILE A 20 -13.95 14.70 0.33
CA ILE A 20 -13.52 13.85 1.44
C ILE A 20 -12.03 13.53 1.29
N LYS A 21 -11.25 13.72 2.36
CA LYS A 21 -9.85 13.32 2.43
C LYS A 21 -9.69 12.12 3.37
N LEU A 22 -9.19 11.02 2.83
CA LEU A 22 -8.79 9.84 3.58
C LEU A 22 -7.28 9.91 3.85
N VAL A 23 -6.90 9.74 5.12
CA VAL A 23 -5.51 9.64 5.55
C VAL A 23 -5.33 8.33 6.30
N ILE A 24 -4.40 7.51 5.84
CA ILE A 24 -3.98 6.28 6.49
C ILE A 24 -2.53 6.52 6.93
N GLY A 25 -2.26 6.30 8.21
CA GLY A 25 -0.93 6.41 8.79
C GLY A 25 -0.49 5.11 9.42
N ASN A 26 0.83 4.92 9.50
CA ASN A 26 1.46 3.75 10.12
C ASN A 26 0.93 2.40 9.59
N ALA A 27 0.56 2.35 8.31
CA ALA A 27 0.16 1.10 7.70
C ALA A 27 1.37 0.17 7.54
N SER A 28 1.12 -1.13 7.67
CA SER A 28 2.11 -2.19 7.50
C SER A 28 1.61 -3.22 6.48
N LEU A 29 2.54 -3.85 5.77
CA LEU A 29 2.25 -4.83 4.74
C LEU A 29 3.28 -5.96 4.81
N ASN A 30 2.80 -7.20 4.81
CA ASN A 30 3.61 -8.39 4.63
C ASN A 30 3.40 -9.00 3.25
N ILE A 31 4.51 -9.30 2.57
CA ILE A 31 4.51 -9.93 1.26
C ILE A 31 5.43 -11.13 1.32
N ASP A 32 4.90 -12.31 1.01
CA ASP A 32 5.72 -13.49 0.77
C ASP A 32 6.04 -13.63 -0.72
N MET A 33 7.30 -13.93 -1.02
CA MET A 33 7.79 -14.15 -2.38
C MET A 33 8.69 -15.38 -2.43
N ASN A 34 8.68 -16.11 -3.54
CA ASN A 34 9.69 -17.14 -3.78
C ASN A 34 10.79 -16.51 -4.64
N TRP A 35 12.04 -16.77 -4.31
CA TRP A 35 13.18 -16.29 -5.06
C TRP A 35 14.01 -17.46 -5.58
N ASN A 36 14.66 -17.26 -6.72
CA ASN A 36 15.52 -18.25 -7.35
C ASN A 36 16.63 -17.49 -8.07
N VAL A 37 17.87 -17.70 -7.64
CA VAL A 37 19.07 -17.10 -8.23
C VAL A 37 19.89 -18.23 -8.83
N ARG A 38 20.18 -18.11 -10.12
CA ARG A 38 21.04 -19.05 -10.84
C ARG A 38 22.17 -18.29 -11.52
N THR A 39 23.39 -18.55 -11.08
CA THR A 39 24.61 -18.07 -11.72
C THR A 39 25.40 -19.26 -12.26
N TRP A 40 26.52 -19.00 -12.94
CA TRP A 40 27.38 -20.04 -13.49
C TRP A 40 28.02 -20.94 -12.42
N MET A 41 28.16 -20.43 -11.19
CA MET A 41 28.87 -21.08 -10.08
C MET A 41 27.95 -21.55 -8.96
N PHE A 42 26.77 -20.94 -8.79
CA PHE A 42 25.83 -21.29 -7.73
C PHE A 42 24.37 -21.19 -8.20
N LYS A 43 23.54 -22.07 -7.65
CA LYS A 43 22.10 -22.03 -7.82
C LYS A 43 21.49 -22.13 -6.44
N ASP A 44 20.72 -21.12 -6.06
CA ASP A 44 20.02 -21.08 -4.80
C ASP A 44 18.58 -20.63 -5.04
N SER A 45 17.68 -21.12 -4.22
CA SER A 45 16.27 -20.75 -4.27
C SER A 45 15.68 -20.84 -2.89
N GLY A 46 14.67 -20.03 -2.63
CA GLY A 46 14.14 -19.94 -1.29
C GLY A 46 12.83 -19.18 -1.23
N ARG A 47 12.40 -18.95 0.00
CA ARG A 47 11.26 -18.10 0.29
C ARG A 47 11.78 -16.82 0.93
N GLY A 48 11.30 -15.69 0.47
CA GLY A 48 11.55 -14.39 1.06
C GLY A 48 10.26 -13.82 1.60
N THR A 49 10.39 -13.01 2.64
CA THR A 49 9.30 -12.18 3.15
C THR A 49 9.77 -10.74 3.13
N VAL A 50 8.93 -9.86 2.59
CA VAL A 50 9.12 -8.42 2.60
C VAL A 50 8.10 -7.84 3.58
N HIS A 51 8.60 -7.11 4.57
CA HIS A 51 7.78 -6.33 5.50
C HIS A 51 7.97 -4.86 5.17
N ILE A 52 6.88 -4.17 4.84
CA ILE A 52 6.87 -2.72 4.63
C ILE A 52 6.14 -2.12 5.83
N SER A 53 6.78 -1.15 6.49
CA SER A 53 6.20 -0.47 7.64
C SER A 53 6.21 1.05 7.46
N LYS A 54 5.47 1.75 8.33
CA LYS A 54 5.33 3.21 8.29
C LYS A 54 4.83 3.71 6.93
N VAL A 55 3.85 3.01 6.35
CA VAL A 55 3.21 3.45 5.12
C VAL A 55 2.18 4.52 5.45
N PHE A 56 2.25 5.63 4.71
CA PHE A 56 1.28 6.71 4.76
C PHE A 56 0.58 6.81 3.41
N VAL A 57 -0.75 6.80 3.42
CA VAL A 57 -1.58 7.00 2.24
C VAL A 57 -2.47 8.20 2.47
N THR A 58 -2.53 9.10 1.51
CA THR A 58 -3.47 10.22 1.49
C THR A 58 -4.24 10.18 0.18
N ALA A 59 -5.55 10.01 0.27
CA ALA A 59 -6.46 10.03 -0.86
C ALA A 59 -7.46 11.18 -0.71
N ILE A 60 -7.73 11.91 -1.78
CA ILE A 60 -8.74 12.97 -1.82
C ILE A 60 -9.79 12.56 -2.83
N PHE A 61 -11.01 12.44 -2.36
CA PHE A 61 -12.19 12.14 -3.14
C PHE A 61 -13.01 13.42 -3.29
N SER A 62 -13.41 13.75 -4.51
CA SER A 62 -14.28 14.89 -4.79
C SER A 62 -15.57 14.40 -5.44
N THR A 63 -16.69 14.97 -5.03
CA THR A 63 -17.98 14.77 -5.68
C THR A 63 -18.15 15.89 -6.72
N PRO A 64 -18.13 15.59 -8.02
CA PRO A 64 -18.48 16.60 -9.01
C PRO A 64 -19.94 16.98 -8.79
N LEU A 65 -20.21 18.28 -8.81
CA LEU A 65 -21.57 18.82 -8.77
C LEU A 65 -22.22 18.63 -10.14
N ASP A 66 -22.42 17.38 -10.57
CA ASP A 66 -23.08 17.08 -11.83
C ASP A 66 -24.53 16.70 -11.54
N ASN A 67 -25.44 17.62 -11.88
CA ASN A 67 -26.86 17.60 -11.51
C ASN A 67 -27.68 16.52 -12.26
N THR A 68 -27.03 15.52 -12.87
CA THR A 68 -27.67 14.61 -13.84
C THR A 68 -27.43 13.11 -13.57
N SER A 69 -26.74 12.72 -12.50
CA SER A 69 -26.41 11.30 -12.23
C SER A 69 -26.28 10.99 -10.73
N PRO A 70 -26.58 9.75 -10.26
CA PRO A 70 -26.43 9.38 -8.85
C PRO A 70 -24.99 9.57 -8.38
N MET A 71 -24.82 10.52 -7.43
CA MET A 71 -23.65 10.77 -6.56
C MET A 71 -22.34 10.08 -7.01
N SER A 72 -21.69 10.62 -8.03
CA SER A 72 -20.38 10.13 -8.47
C SER A 72 -19.31 10.62 -7.48
N ILE A 73 -18.53 9.70 -6.93
CA ILE A 73 -17.37 10.01 -6.10
C ILE A 73 -16.13 9.75 -6.96
N SER A 74 -15.36 10.78 -7.24
CA SER A 74 -14.14 10.69 -8.03
C SER A 74 -12.90 10.77 -7.13
N LEU A 75 -11.89 9.96 -7.38
CA LEU A 75 -10.60 10.06 -6.69
C LEU A 75 -9.75 11.11 -7.42
N THR A 76 -9.59 12.28 -6.81
CA THR A 76 -8.88 13.41 -7.42
C THR A 76 -7.37 13.31 -7.23
N SER A 77 -6.94 12.79 -6.07
CA SER A 77 -5.51 12.66 -5.77
C SER A 77 -5.27 11.46 -4.86
N CYS A 78 -4.21 10.70 -5.13
CA CYS A 78 -3.72 9.65 -4.25
C CYS A 78 -2.21 9.79 -4.12
N ARG A 79 -1.73 9.91 -2.89
CA ARG A 79 -0.31 9.97 -2.57
C ARG A 79 0.02 8.91 -1.54
N THR A 80 1.04 8.11 -1.83
CA THR A 80 1.52 7.05 -0.95
C THR A 80 3.00 7.26 -0.70
N THR A 81 3.43 7.14 0.55
CA THR A 81 4.83 7.18 0.96
C THR A 81 5.11 6.00 1.87
N SER A 82 6.15 5.23 1.55
CA SER A 82 6.67 4.14 2.38
C SER A 82 7.85 4.62 3.20
N GLY A 83 7.88 4.28 4.49
CA GLY A 83 9.01 4.56 5.37
C GLY A 83 10.08 3.49 5.27
N ASP A 84 9.85 2.35 5.92
CA ASP A 84 10.84 1.28 6.05
C ASP A 84 10.41 0.05 5.25
N ILE A 85 11.41 -0.58 4.61
CA ILE A 85 11.24 -1.82 3.84
C ILE A 85 12.29 -2.81 4.34
N ASP A 86 11.82 -3.85 5.02
CA ASP A 86 12.63 -4.96 5.52
C ASP A 86 12.47 -6.17 4.60
N ILE A 87 13.58 -6.70 4.11
CA ILE A 87 13.59 -7.88 3.24
C ILE A 87 14.33 -9.00 3.96
N LYS A 88 13.62 -10.13 4.19
CA LYS A 88 14.19 -11.35 4.75
C LYS A 88 14.21 -12.42 3.68
N LEU A 89 15.39 -12.91 3.33
CA LEU A 89 15.56 -14.02 2.38
C LEU A 89 15.96 -15.27 3.14
N ASN A 90 15.11 -16.29 3.11
CA ASN A 90 15.42 -17.61 3.64
C ASN A 90 15.75 -18.53 2.45
N GLY A 91 17.01 -18.93 2.33
CA GLY A 91 17.45 -19.92 1.33
C GLY A 91 17.00 -21.33 1.70
N LYS A 92 16.84 -22.19 0.69
CA LYS A 92 16.86 -23.64 0.89
C LYS A 92 18.29 -24.10 0.66
N SER A 93 19.01 -24.33 1.76
CA SER A 93 20.28 -25.06 1.69
C SER A 93 20.08 -26.43 1.04
#